data_AF-A0A8G1N3H1-F1
#
_entry.id   AF-A0A8G1N3H1-F1
#
_cell.length_a   1.000
_cell.length_b   1.000
_cell.length_c   1.000
_cell.angle_alpha   90.00
_cell.angle_beta   90.00
_cell.angle_gamma   90.00
#
_symmetry.space_group_name_H-M   'P 1'
#
loop_
_entity.id
_entity.type
_entity.pdbx_description
1 polymer ?
#
loop_
_entity_poly.entity_id
_entity_poly.type
_entity_poly.pdbx_seq_one_letter_code
_entity_poly.pdbx_strand_id
1 'polypeptide(L)'
;MKSQLLKGLGALGLMTGMTLAVAVPAQAAEFSPRAAACITSFTVHTSEDWGADGDEPYLVTNTGTWYAPGSMDDGSTAAVNRTVDTGTVVQAWDDDSPDGDDFIGSATVGSGGTLNFQGDDAHYTANYRLGAC
;
A
#
# COMPACT_ATOMS: atom_id res chain seq x y z
N MET A 1 24.09 60.22 50.17
CA MET A 1 25.38 59.92 50.81
C MET A 1 25.35 58.47 51.30
N LYS A 2 26.49 57.78 51.15
CA LYS A 2 26.71 56.33 51.31
C LYS A 2 26.30 55.80 52.68
N SER A 3 25.71 54.60 52.72
CA SER A 3 25.89 53.66 53.84
C SER A 3 25.94 52.24 53.32
N GLN A 4 26.96 51.53 53.80
CA GLN A 4 27.29 50.14 53.52
C GLN A 4 26.69 49.20 54.58
N LEU A 5 27.02 47.91 54.45
CA LEU A 5 26.90 46.78 55.40
C LEU A 5 25.48 46.17 55.46
N LEU A 6 25.25 44.84 55.49
CA LEU A 6 26.11 43.69 55.78
C LEU A 6 25.41 42.36 55.34
N LYS A 7 26.21 41.40 54.85
CA LYS A 7 26.17 39.91 54.99
C LYS A 7 24.83 39.14 54.97
N GLY A 8 24.80 38.09 54.13
CA GLY A 8 23.98 36.89 54.34
C GLY A 8 24.40 35.75 53.41
N LEU A 9 25.04 34.71 53.98
CA LEU A 9 25.43 33.46 53.33
C LEU A 9 24.20 32.65 52.85
N GLY A 10 24.33 31.99 51.71
CA GLY A 10 23.41 30.94 51.26
C GLY A 10 24.07 30.06 50.21
N ALA A 11 24.65 28.95 50.64
CA ALA A 11 25.25 27.92 49.80
C ALA A 11 24.18 27.23 48.94
N LEU A 12 24.45 27.04 47.64
CA LEU A 12 23.71 26.08 46.81
C LEU A 12 24.73 25.18 46.10
N GLY A 13 24.68 23.89 46.45
CA GLY A 13 25.62 22.87 46.02
C GLY A 13 25.47 22.49 44.55
N LEU A 14 26.61 22.13 43.95
CA LEU A 14 26.65 21.35 42.72
C LEU A 14 26.05 19.96 42.99
N MET A 15 25.00 19.59 42.25
CA MET A 15 24.63 18.19 42.05
C MET A 15 24.94 17.80 40.61
N THR A 16 26.08 17.14 40.42
CA THR A 16 26.46 16.49 39.16
C THR A 16 25.75 15.14 39.09
N GLY A 17 24.52 15.14 38.54
CA GLY A 17 23.77 13.92 38.28
C GLY A 17 24.33 13.19 37.06
N MET A 18 25.09 12.13 37.30
CA MET A 18 25.62 11.25 36.26
C MET A 18 24.55 10.22 35.90
N THR A 19 23.74 10.49 34.88
CA THR A 19 22.76 9.53 34.34
C THR A 19 23.47 8.49 33.49
N LEU A 20 23.50 7.25 33.96
CA LEU A 20 23.86 6.06 33.19
C LEU A 20 22.76 5.80 32.15
N ALA A 21 23.04 6.10 30.89
CA ALA A 21 22.18 5.69 29.78
C ALA A 21 22.41 4.19 29.51
N VAL A 22 21.42 3.37 29.83
CA VAL A 22 21.41 1.95 29.45
C VAL A 22 21.04 1.89 27.97
N ALA A 23 22.00 1.54 27.12
CA ALA A 23 21.75 1.33 25.70
C ALA A 23 20.91 0.06 25.52
N VAL A 24 19.63 0.22 25.19
CA VAL A 24 18.80 -0.90 24.73
C VAL A 24 19.22 -1.18 23.29
N PRO A 25 19.66 -2.41 22.93
CA PRO A 25 19.95 -2.72 21.55
C PRO A 25 18.65 -2.62 20.76
N ALA A 26 18.64 -1.72 19.77
CA ALA A 26 17.59 -1.67 18.77
C ALA A 26 17.61 -3.01 18.02
N GLN A 27 16.61 -3.86 18.29
CA GLN A 27 16.39 -5.07 17.53
C GLN A 27 15.99 -4.64 16.13
N ALA A 28 16.91 -4.79 15.18
CA ALA A 28 16.59 -4.67 13.77
C ALA A 28 15.54 -5.73 13.46
N ALA A 29 14.32 -5.31 13.11
CA ALA A 29 13.32 -6.21 12.59
C ALA A 29 13.92 -6.87 11.35
N GLU A 30 14.08 -8.20 11.38
CA GLU A 30 14.53 -8.96 10.23
C GLU A 30 13.46 -8.85 9.15
N PHE A 31 13.68 -7.96 8.19
CA PHE A 31 12.82 -7.81 7.03
C PHE A 31 13.07 -9.02 6.12
N SER A 32 12.36 -10.12 6.38
CA SER A 32 12.40 -11.26 5.48
C SER A 32 11.79 -10.80 4.14
N PRO A 33 12.55 -10.79 3.03
CA PRO A 33 12.02 -10.32 1.76
C PRO A 33 10.84 -11.23 1.37
N ARG A 34 9.70 -10.59 1.06
CA ARG A 34 8.53 -11.31 0.55
C ARG A 34 8.92 -11.97 -0.78
N ALA A 35 8.41 -13.18 -1.03
CA ALA A 35 8.62 -13.83 -2.31
C ALA A 35 7.89 -13.04 -3.41
N ALA A 36 8.39 -13.07 -4.65
CA ALA A 36 7.76 -12.39 -5.78
C ALA A 36 6.62 -13.21 -6.42
N ALA A 37 5.67 -12.50 -7.02
CA ALA A 37 4.63 -13.04 -7.89
C ALA A 37 4.47 -12.17 -9.14
N CYS A 38 4.02 -12.77 -10.23
CA CYS A 38 3.80 -12.13 -11.53
C CYS A 38 2.31 -12.15 -11.85
N ILE A 39 1.66 -10.99 -11.82
CA ILE A 39 0.30 -10.82 -12.35
C ILE A 39 0.41 -10.83 -13.87
N THR A 40 -0.22 -11.82 -14.50
CA THR A 40 -0.08 -12.09 -15.94
C THR A 40 -1.22 -11.48 -16.75
N SER A 41 -2.44 -11.54 -16.23
CA SER A 41 -3.63 -11.03 -16.94
C SER A 41 -4.65 -10.47 -15.98
N PHE A 42 -5.48 -9.57 -16.50
CA PHE A 42 -6.64 -8.99 -15.85
C PHE A 42 -7.86 -9.19 -16.74
N THR A 43 -8.98 -9.58 -16.14
CA THR A 43 -10.24 -9.88 -16.83
C THR A 43 -11.39 -9.19 -16.13
N VAL A 44 -12.18 -8.45 -16.89
CA VAL A 44 -13.47 -7.87 -16.49
C VAL A 44 -14.55 -8.91 -16.79
N HIS A 45 -15.30 -9.38 -15.79
CA HIS A 45 -16.42 -10.32 -16.00
C HIS A 45 -17.76 -9.60 -16.05
N THR A 46 -17.92 -8.57 -15.24
CA THR A 46 -19.09 -7.70 -15.17
C THR A 46 -18.61 -6.30 -14.83
N SER A 47 -18.85 -5.34 -15.71
CA SER A 47 -18.63 -3.90 -15.56
C SER A 47 -19.75 -3.24 -14.76
N GLU A 48 -19.46 -2.08 -14.16
CA GLU A 48 -20.54 -1.20 -13.66
C GLU A 48 -21.20 -0.43 -14.82
N ASP A 49 -20.49 -0.22 -15.94
CA ASP A 49 -20.93 0.62 -17.04
C ASP A 49 -22.34 0.25 -17.57
N TRP A 50 -23.19 1.27 -17.72
CA TRP A 50 -24.54 1.18 -18.32
C TRP A 50 -24.51 1.47 -19.83
N GLY A 51 -23.34 1.77 -20.38
CA GLY A 51 -23.05 2.18 -21.74
C GLY A 51 -22.24 1.15 -22.54
N ALA A 52 -21.50 1.67 -23.52
CA ALA A 52 -20.61 0.89 -24.40
C ALA A 52 -19.28 1.63 -24.63
N ASP A 53 -18.99 2.58 -23.75
CA ASP A 53 -17.76 3.34 -23.64
C ASP A 53 -16.67 2.46 -23.02
N GLY A 54 -17.08 1.54 -22.15
CA GLY A 54 -16.27 0.48 -21.56
C GLY A 54 -15.36 1.00 -20.46
N ASP A 55 -15.27 0.22 -19.38
CA ASP A 55 -14.52 0.55 -18.17
C ASP A 55 -13.05 0.87 -18.43
N GLU A 56 -12.45 1.68 -17.57
CA GLU A 56 -11.04 2.03 -17.61
C GLU A 56 -10.28 1.48 -16.38
N PRO A 57 -10.26 0.14 -16.22
CA PRO A 57 -9.86 -0.44 -14.96
C PRO A 57 -8.36 -0.31 -14.74
N TYR A 58 -7.99 -0.15 -13.47
CA TYR A 58 -6.60 -0.11 -13.05
C TYR A 58 -6.34 -0.92 -11.78
N LEU A 59 -5.09 -1.37 -11.65
CA LEU A 59 -4.61 -2.12 -10.50
C LEU A 59 -3.62 -1.29 -9.70
N VAL A 60 -3.93 -1.04 -8.44
CA VAL A 60 -2.98 -0.47 -7.48
C VAL A 60 -2.27 -1.61 -6.77
N THR A 61 -0.94 -1.65 -6.89
CA THR A 61 -0.09 -2.69 -6.30
C THR A 61 1.00 -2.09 -5.42
N ASN A 62 1.70 -2.92 -4.64
CA ASN A 62 2.83 -2.48 -3.84
C ASN A 62 4.03 -1.97 -4.67
N THR A 63 4.07 -2.28 -5.97
CA THR A 63 5.12 -1.83 -6.90
C THR A 63 4.64 -0.72 -7.83
N GLY A 64 3.43 -0.18 -7.60
CA GLY A 64 2.82 0.94 -8.33
C GLY A 64 1.54 0.55 -9.10
N THR A 65 1.06 1.45 -9.96
CA THR A 65 -0.23 1.30 -10.67
C THR A 65 -0.06 0.76 -12.08
N TRP A 66 -0.87 -0.23 -12.46
CA TRP A 66 -1.07 -0.67 -13.84
C TRP A 66 -2.41 -0.16 -14.34
N TYR A 67 -2.46 0.36 -15.56
CA TYR A 67 -3.67 0.84 -16.22
C TYR A 67 -4.00 -0.08 -17.39
N ALA A 68 -5.29 -0.31 -17.64
CA ALA A 68 -5.74 -0.99 -18.84
C ALA A 68 -5.21 -0.31 -20.12
N PRO A 69 -5.01 -1.05 -21.23
CA PRO A 69 -4.52 -0.49 -22.50
C PRO A 69 -5.55 0.39 -23.22
N GLY A 70 -6.76 0.51 -22.67
CA GLY A 70 -7.92 1.23 -23.16
C GLY A 70 -9.17 0.69 -22.45
N SER A 71 -10.34 1.06 -22.94
CA SER A 71 -11.63 0.59 -22.44
C SER A 71 -11.76 -0.94 -22.46
N MET A 72 -12.34 -1.52 -21.41
CA MET A 72 -12.47 -2.96 -21.19
C MET A 72 -13.87 -3.34 -20.74
N ASP A 73 -14.74 -3.75 -21.67
CA ASP A 73 -16.09 -4.26 -21.36
C ASP A 73 -16.09 -5.68 -20.75
N ASP A 74 -17.28 -6.15 -20.35
CA ASP A 74 -17.59 -7.55 -20.02
C ASP A 74 -16.90 -8.59 -20.91
N GLY A 75 -16.10 -9.45 -20.29
CA GLY A 75 -15.33 -10.51 -20.93
C GLY A 75 -13.97 -10.06 -21.49
N SER A 76 -13.67 -8.77 -21.47
CA SER A 76 -12.37 -8.24 -21.89
C SER A 76 -11.25 -8.77 -21.02
N THR A 77 -10.10 -9.04 -21.65
CA THR A 77 -8.91 -9.50 -20.95
C THR A 77 -7.67 -8.79 -21.49
N ALA A 78 -6.84 -8.28 -20.59
CA ALA A 78 -5.60 -7.60 -20.91
C ALA A 78 -4.39 -8.28 -20.23
N ALA A 79 -3.22 -8.15 -20.87
CA ALA A 79 -1.97 -8.56 -20.27
C ALA A 79 -1.49 -7.51 -19.26
N VAL A 80 -1.07 -7.97 -18.07
CA VAL A 80 -0.59 -7.09 -16.99
C VAL A 80 0.94 -7.11 -16.91
N ASN A 81 1.52 -8.31 -16.86
CA ASN A 81 2.97 -8.55 -16.73
C ASN A 81 3.63 -7.71 -15.62
N ARG A 82 3.04 -7.72 -14.42
CA ARG A 82 3.53 -6.96 -13.27
C ARG A 82 4.05 -7.83 -12.14
N THR A 83 5.29 -7.57 -11.74
CA THR A 83 5.89 -8.19 -10.55
C THR A 83 5.42 -7.47 -9.28
N VAL A 84 4.92 -8.25 -8.33
CA VAL A 84 4.42 -7.84 -7.01
C VAL A 84 4.98 -8.74 -5.91
N ASP A 85 4.82 -8.35 -4.66
CA ASP A 85 5.25 -9.15 -3.52
C ASP A 85 4.10 -10.03 -2.97
N THR A 86 4.41 -11.27 -2.65
CA THR A 86 3.48 -12.17 -1.94
C THR A 86 3.11 -11.62 -0.55
N GLY A 87 1.86 -11.84 -0.17
CA GLY A 87 1.24 -11.33 1.05
C GLY A 87 0.98 -9.82 1.04
N THR A 88 1.09 -9.14 -0.11
CA THR A 88 0.65 -7.75 -0.26
C THR A 88 -0.75 -7.68 -0.84
N VAL A 89 -1.41 -6.54 -0.65
CA VAL A 89 -2.75 -6.27 -1.16
C VAL A 89 -2.63 -5.63 -2.54
N VAL A 90 -3.43 -6.14 -3.47
CA VAL A 90 -3.72 -5.52 -4.76
C VAL A 90 -5.14 -4.98 -4.70
N GLN A 91 -5.36 -3.81 -5.25
CA GLN A 91 -6.68 -3.20 -5.38
C GLN A 91 -7.03 -3.07 -6.85
N ALA A 92 -8.28 -3.31 -7.20
CA ALA A 92 -8.84 -3.03 -8.51
C ALA A 92 -9.79 -1.84 -8.37
N TRP A 93 -9.72 -0.96 -9.36
CA TRP A 93 -10.48 0.26 -9.45
C TRP A 93 -10.99 0.45 -10.88
N ASP A 94 -12.02 1.26 -11.03
CA ASP A 94 -12.50 1.79 -12.29
C ASP A 94 -12.36 3.31 -12.33
N ASP A 95 -12.13 3.91 -13.51
CA ASP A 95 -11.95 5.36 -13.67
C ASP A 95 -13.16 6.02 -14.37
N ASP A 96 -14.14 5.24 -14.85
CA ASP A 96 -15.26 5.74 -15.66
C ASP A 96 -16.63 5.76 -14.94
N SER A 97 -17.66 6.24 -15.65
CA SER A 97 -19.06 6.44 -15.26
C SER A 97 -19.71 5.23 -14.55
N PRO A 98 -20.62 5.45 -13.57
CA PRO A 98 -21.36 6.69 -13.27
C PRO A 98 -20.59 7.75 -12.46
N ASP A 99 -19.51 7.37 -11.79
CA ASP A 99 -18.58 8.25 -11.12
C ASP A 99 -17.16 7.69 -11.14
N GLY A 100 -16.18 8.45 -11.65
CA GLY A 100 -14.82 7.92 -11.75
C GLY A 100 -14.17 7.62 -10.39
N ASP A 101 -13.15 6.76 -10.42
CA ASP A 101 -12.39 6.23 -9.27
C ASP A 101 -13.20 5.28 -8.35
N ASP A 102 -13.96 4.36 -8.95
CA ASP A 102 -14.76 3.36 -8.24
C ASP A 102 -13.90 2.23 -7.68
N PHE A 103 -14.00 2.01 -6.37
CA PHE A 103 -13.27 0.94 -5.70
C PHE A 103 -13.99 -0.40 -5.84
N ILE A 104 -13.58 -1.19 -6.85
CA ILE A 104 -14.17 -2.50 -7.11
C ILE A 104 -13.76 -3.55 -6.06
N GLY A 105 -12.54 -3.50 -5.55
CA GLY A 105 -12.18 -4.39 -4.44
C GLY A 105 -10.70 -4.59 -4.22
N SER A 106 -10.38 -5.47 -3.27
CA SER A 106 -8.99 -5.80 -2.95
C SER A 106 -8.79 -7.27 -2.62
N ALA A 107 -7.60 -7.78 -2.95
CA ALA A 107 -7.23 -9.16 -2.70
C ALA A 107 -5.75 -9.27 -2.30
N THR A 108 -5.44 -10.22 -1.42
CA THR A 108 -4.05 -10.49 -1.01
C THR A 108 -3.39 -11.48 -1.96
N VAL A 109 -2.18 -11.17 -2.41
CA VAL A 109 -1.36 -12.06 -3.24
C VAL A 109 -0.94 -13.27 -2.41
N GLY A 110 -1.48 -14.45 -2.74
CA GLY A 110 -1.14 -15.71 -2.10
C GLY A 110 0.03 -16.43 -2.77
N SER A 111 0.02 -17.76 -2.72
CA SER A 111 1.06 -18.62 -3.30
C SER A 111 0.82 -18.96 -4.79
N GLY A 112 0.08 -18.13 -5.53
CA GLY A 112 -0.33 -18.35 -6.92
C GLY A 112 -1.85 -18.50 -7.06
N GLY A 113 -2.39 -18.22 -8.26
CA GLY A 113 -3.80 -18.43 -8.58
C GLY A 113 -4.48 -17.21 -9.18
N THR A 114 -5.69 -16.92 -8.71
CA THR A 114 -6.53 -15.83 -9.20
C THR A 114 -6.88 -14.91 -8.05
N LEU A 115 -6.66 -13.61 -8.23
CA LEU A 115 -7.20 -12.55 -7.39
C LEU A 115 -8.61 -12.23 -7.86
N ASN A 116 -9.54 -12.05 -6.92
CA ASN A 116 -10.94 -11.78 -7.21
C ASN A 116 -11.35 -10.48 -6.54
N PHE A 117 -11.87 -9.54 -7.32
CA PHE A 117 -12.31 -8.22 -6.87
C PHE A 117 -13.82 -8.11 -7.15
N GLN A 118 -14.59 -7.72 -6.13
CA GLN A 118 -16.05 -7.62 -6.19
C GLN A 118 -16.51 -6.47 -5.31
N GLY A 119 -17.30 -5.58 -5.88
CA GLY A 119 -17.74 -4.30 -5.33
C GLY A 119 -18.39 -3.50 -6.44
N ASP A 120 -19.27 -2.56 -6.08
CA ASP A 120 -20.00 -1.71 -7.04
C ASP A 120 -20.66 -2.45 -8.20
N ASP A 121 -21.36 -3.55 -7.89
CA ASP A 121 -22.02 -4.39 -8.89
C ASP A 121 -21.09 -4.95 -10.00
N ALA A 122 -19.76 -4.77 -9.85
CA ALA A 122 -18.73 -5.21 -10.77
C ALA A 122 -17.96 -6.45 -10.25
N HIS A 123 -17.38 -7.21 -11.18
CA HIS A 123 -16.60 -8.42 -10.88
C HIS A 123 -15.37 -8.55 -11.77
N TYR A 124 -14.19 -8.31 -11.19
CA TYR A 124 -12.90 -8.40 -11.88
C TYR A 124 -12.03 -9.52 -11.33
N THR A 125 -11.13 -10.04 -12.16
CA THR A 125 -10.12 -11.01 -11.72
C THR A 125 -8.74 -10.71 -12.29
N ALA A 126 -7.70 -11.07 -11.54
CA ALA A 126 -6.32 -11.07 -12.03
C ALA A 126 -5.66 -12.42 -11.82
N ASN A 127 -5.13 -13.02 -12.89
CA ASN A 127 -4.36 -14.26 -12.79
C ASN A 127 -2.91 -13.96 -12.48
N TYR A 128 -2.30 -14.76 -11.61
CA TYR A 128 -0.90 -14.61 -11.23
C TYR A 128 -0.22 -15.95 -10.96
N ARG A 129 1.09 -15.97 -11.14
CA ARG A 129 1.97 -17.09 -10.82
C ARG A 129 3.06 -16.67 -9.85
N LEU A 130 3.64 -17.62 -9.13
CA LEU A 130 4.83 -17.37 -8.33
C LEU A 130 6.04 -17.04 -9.21
N GLY A 131 6.93 -16.21 -8.69
CA GLY A 131 8.10 -15.69 -9.39
C GLY A 131 7.83 -14.35 -10.08
N ALA A 132 8.90 -13.64 -10.42
CA ALA A 132 8.81 -12.40 -11.16
C ALA A 132 8.32 -12.64 -12.60
N CYS A 133 7.74 -11.59 -13.20
CA CYS A 133 7.72 -11.43 -14.64
C CYS A 133 9.15 -11.09 -15.11
#